data_AF-A0A382TFV6-F1
#
_entry.id   AF-A0A382TFV6-F1
#
_cell.length_a   1.000
_cell.length_b   1.000
_cell.length_c   1.000
_cell.angle_alpha   90.00
_cell.angle_beta   90.00
_cell.angle_gamma   90.00
#
_symmetry.space_group_name_H-M   'P 1'
#
loop_
_entity.id
_entity.type
_entity.pdbx_description
1 polymer ?
#
loop_
_entity_poly.entity_id
_entity_poly.type
_entity_poly.pdbx_seq_one_letter_code
_entity_poly.pdbx_strand_id
1 'polypeptide(L)'
;NPEFVSPDEGDLCSTSDVTVAAKEREVTIDGELEAQMSVLRRSTPPDASIGSRCYSPHECPFLERCWPQDRDHISKLYSVGPKKTDKYFTRGITRISQVPSTEKIHQVAQRQMTAVREDQLIVEPGLAKELLRFSGTLGFLDFETIQRAIPVWSGLRPWGPATVQFSYHEQQTDGSYSHVGWLAEGEEDPRPALASALIRATERADKVLMYKPYEERCIKDLQHAVPKLWAELEDLKNRLIDLYPTIKNYIYHPNFGGSLSLKKVLQPLVPELSYGDLEIADGAAASVEIAQFLLAPEGIMP
;
A
#
# COMPACT_ATOMS: atom_id res chain seq x y z
N ASN A 1 5.17 4.81 23.71
CA ASN A 1 5.61 3.55 24.32
C ASN A 1 5.17 2.39 23.43
N PRO A 2 6.09 1.63 22.80
CA PRO A 2 5.72 0.53 21.90
C PRO A 2 5.07 -0.65 22.64
N GLU A 3 5.25 -0.76 23.96
CA GLU A 3 4.68 -1.84 24.78
C GLU A 3 3.26 -1.55 25.28
N PHE A 4 2.75 -0.33 25.13
CA PHE A 4 1.39 0.02 25.54
C PHE A 4 0.35 -0.75 24.72
N VAL A 5 -0.59 -1.41 25.40
CA VAL A 5 -1.73 -2.14 24.81
C VAL A 5 -2.98 -1.80 25.60
N SER A 6 -4.04 -1.25 24.99
CA SER A 6 -5.29 -0.96 25.72
C SER A 6 -5.87 -2.21 26.38
N PRO A 7 -6.41 -2.17 27.62
CA PRO A 7 -6.59 -1.01 28.49
C PRO A 7 -5.44 -0.80 29.50
N ASP A 8 -4.20 -1.21 29.18
CA ASP A 8 -3.05 -1.10 30.09
C ASP A 8 -2.90 0.31 30.71
N GLU A 9 -2.49 0.34 31.98
CA GLU A 9 -2.30 1.54 32.79
C GLU A 9 -0.89 2.13 32.66
N GLY A 10 -0.02 1.52 31.85
CA GLY A 10 1.32 2.04 31.58
C GLY A 10 1.34 3.37 30.82
N ASP A 11 2.50 4.05 30.81
CA ASP A 11 2.64 5.33 30.13
C ASP A 11 2.46 5.18 28.60
N LEU A 12 1.45 5.85 28.04
CA LEU A 12 1.23 5.93 26.58
C LEU A 12 2.44 6.58 25.87
N CYS A 13 2.99 7.62 26.50
CA CYS A 13 4.09 8.43 25.99
C CYS A 13 5.33 8.27 26.88
N SER A 14 6.51 8.23 26.26
CA SER A 14 7.78 8.31 26.99
C SER A 14 8.39 9.69 26.82
N THR A 15 8.86 10.29 27.90
CA THR A 15 9.60 11.56 27.85
C THR A 15 11.10 11.34 27.77
N SER A 16 11.81 12.15 27.01
CA SER A 16 13.27 12.12 26.91
C SER A 16 13.82 13.53 26.88
N ASP A 17 14.85 13.81 27.69
CA ASP A 17 15.52 15.10 27.68
C ASP A 17 16.39 15.22 26.41
N VAL A 18 16.07 16.21 25.58
CA VAL A 18 16.77 16.52 24.33
C VAL A 18 17.52 17.85 24.40
N THR A 19 17.69 18.43 25.58
CA THR A 19 18.28 19.77 25.79
C THR A 19 19.66 19.92 25.15
N VAL A 20 20.52 18.91 25.30
CA VAL A 20 21.88 18.93 24.70
C VAL A 20 21.79 18.95 23.18
N ALA A 21 21.03 18.03 22.57
CA ALA A 21 20.85 17.95 21.13
C ALA A 21 20.18 19.21 20.54
N ALA A 22 19.25 19.82 21.28
CA ALA A 22 18.60 21.07 20.89
C ALA A 22 19.59 22.25 20.90
N LYS A 23 20.41 22.40 21.95
CA LYS A 23 21.45 23.45 22.03
C LYS A 23 22.51 23.31 20.96
N GLU A 24 22.93 22.09 20.64
CA GLU A 24 23.87 21.84 19.54
C GLU A 24 23.29 22.28 18.18
N ARG A 25 21.98 22.08 17.98
CA ARG A 25 21.30 22.49 16.74
C ARG A 25 21.00 23.99 16.69
N GLU A 26 20.75 24.63 17.83
CA GLU A 26 20.49 26.07 17.94
C GLU A 26 21.59 26.91 17.27
N VAL A 27 22.86 26.51 17.44
CA VAL A 27 24.02 27.20 16.86
C VAL A 27 24.03 27.18 15.33
N THR A 28 23.34 26.23 14.68
CA THR A 28 23.30 26.13 13.21
C THR A 28 22.11 26.85 12.58
N ILE A 29 21.10 27.23 13.37
CA ILE A 29 19.80 27.73 12.86
C ILE A 29 19.97 28.99 12.03
N ASP A 30 20.68 30.01 12.52
CA ASP A 30 20.83 31.28 11.81
C ASP A 30 21.52 31.10 10.45
N GLY A 31 22.52 30.22 10.39
CA GLY A 31 23.21 29.89 9.15
C GLY A 31 22.31 29.13 8.17
N GLU A 32 21.50 28.18 8.65
CA GLU A 32 20.52 27.45 7.83
C GLU A 32 19.43 28.38 7.30
N LEU A 33 18.92 29.30 8.13
CA LEU A 33 17.90 30.26 7.73
C LEU A 33 18.42 31.22 6.65
N GLU A 34 19.61 31.81 6.82
CA GLU A 34 20.15 32.70 5.79
C GLU A 34 20.45 31.95 4.49
N ALA A 35 20.93 30.70 4.56
CA ALA A 35 21.12 29.86 3.38
C ALA A 35 19.80 29.60 2.63
N GLN A 36 18.72 29.28 3.35
CA GLN A 36 17.39 29.09 2.77
C GLN A 36 16.83 30.39 2.17
N MET A 37 16.93 31.50 2.89
CA MET A 37 16.48 32.83 2.42
C MET A 37 17.27 33.29 1.20
N SER A 38 18.58 33.02 1.13
CA SER A 38 19.42 33.29 -0.03
C SER A 38 18.94 32.53 -1.28
N VAL A 39 18.49 31.29 -1.14
CA VAL A 39 17.90 30.52 -2.26
C VAL A 39 16.55 31.10 -2.66
N LEU A 40 15.68 31.43 -1.71
CA LEU A 40 14.34 32.01 -1.97
C LEU A 40 14.40 33.36 -2.68
N ARG A 41 15.44 34.16 -2.42
CA ARG A 41 15.65 35.47 -3.07
C ARG A 41 16.14 35.37 -4.52
N ARG A 42 16.47 34.18 -5.03
CA ARG A 42 16.94 34.01 -6.41
C ARG A 42 15.78 34.13 -7.40
N SER A 43 16.04 34.77 -8.52
CA SER A 43 15.09 34.86 -9.64
C SER A 43 14.99 33.56 -10.44
N THR A 44 15.93 32.63 -10.26
CA THR A 44 15.96 31.32 -10.91
C THR A 44 16.08 30.19 -9.90
N PRO A 45 15.49 29.01 -10.19
CA PRO A 45 15.66 27.83 -9.34
C PRO A 45 17.13 27.45 -9.17
N PRO A 46 17.53 26.89 -8.01
CA PRO A 46 18.88 26.38 -7.82
C PRO A 46 19.19 25.26 -8.81
N ASP A 47 20.43 25.20 -9.28
CA ASP A 47 20.95 24.08 -10.07
C ASP A 47 21.15 22.86 -9.16
N ALA A 48 20.11 22.04 -9.06
CA ALA A 48 20.08 20.85 -8.24
C ALA A 48 19.75 19.62 -9.09
N SER A 49 20.62 18.62 -9.04
CA SER A 49 20.39 17.35 -9.73
C SER A 49 19.24 16.56 -9.11
N ILE A 50 18.49 15.85 -9.95
CA ILE A 50 17.53 14.83 -9.50
C ILE A 50 18.27 13.65 -8.84
N GLY A 51 17.58 12.95 -7.94
CA GLY A 51 18.12 11.77 -7.27
C GLY A 51 17.49 11.48 -5.91
N SER A 52 18.19 10.75 -5.04
CA SER A 52 17.69 10.39 -3.70
C SER A 52 17.30 11.57 -2.81
N ARG A 53 17.92 12.75 -3.02
CA ARG A 53 17.53 13.99 -2.33
C ARG A 53 16.08 14.41 -2.56
N CYS A 54 15.46 13.95 -3.65
CA CYS A 54 14.07 14.27 -3.95
C CYS A 54 13.07 13.51 -3.06
N TYR A 55 13.54 12.54 -2.27
CA TYR A 55 12.69 11.68 -1.44
C TYR A 55 13.08 11.68 0.05
N SER A 56 14.09 12.46 0.43
CA SER A 56 14.64 12.47 1.79
C SER A 56 15.07 13.89 2.19
N PRO A 57 14.69 14.37 3.39
CA PRO A 57 13.91 13.68 4.43
C PRO A 57 12.41 13.60 4.13
N HIS A 58 11.92 14.43 3.21
CA HIS A 58 10.55 14.43 2.72
C HIS A 58 10.54 14.42 1.19
N GLU A 59 9.40 14.06 0.60
CA GLU A 59 9.22 14.11 -0.84
C GLU A 59 9.30 15.56 -1.35
N CYS A 60 10.04 15.77 -2.44
CA CYS A 60 10.22 17.08 -3.05
C CYS A 60 8.95 17.49 -3.81
N PRO A 61 8.39 18.69 -3.56
CA PRO A 61 7.18 19.15 -4.25
C PRO A 61 7.37 19.41 -5.75
N PHE A 62 8.62 19.42 -6.24
CA PHE A 62 8.94 19.64 -7.66
C PHE A 62 9.26 18.33 -8.42
N LEU A 63 8.90 17.16 -7.88
CA LEU A 63 9.15 15.87 -8.54
C LEU A 63 8.65 15.85 -9.99
N GLU A 64 7.39 16.22 -10.21
CA GLU A 64 6.78 16.20 -11.56
C GLU A 64 7.47 17.14 -12.55
N ARG A 65 7.96 18.29 -12.07
CA ARG A 65 8.68 19.26 -12.87
C ARG A 65 10.07 18.78 -13.27
N CYS A 66 10.80 18.17 -12.33
CA CYS A 66 12.21 17.86 -12.50
C CYS A 66 12.46 16.47 -13.08
N TRP A 67 11.60 15.49 -12.80
CA TRP A 67 11.82 14.10 -13.21
C TRP A 67 11.24 13.85 -14.61
N PRO A 68 11.99 13.17 -15.50
CA PRO A 68 11.48 12.76 -16.80
C PRO A 68 10.26 11.84 -16.68
N GLN A 69 9.26 12.09 -17.52
CA GLN A 69 8.01 11.32 -17.55
C GLN A 69 8.05 10.15 -18.52
N ASP A 70 9.16 9.96 -19.24
CA ASP A 70 9.33 8.85 -20.19
C ASP A 70 9.12 7.49 -19.52
N ARG A 71 8.46 6.56 -20.21
CA ARG A 71 8.17 5.21 -19.69
C ARG A 71 9.43 4.37 -19.47
N ASP A 72 10.48 4.66 -20.24
CA ASP A 72 11.76 3.96 -20.22
C ASP A 72 12.81 4.66 -19.36
N HIS A 73 12.46 5.71 -18.61
CA HIS A 73 13.39 6.36 -17.69
C HIS A 73 13.81 5.39 -16.57
N ILE A 74 15.10 5.39 -16.20
CA ILE A 74 15.68 4.42 -15.27
C ILE A 74 15.04 4.41 -13.88
N SER A 75 14.43 5.54 -13.46
CA SER A 75 13.69 5.63 -12.19
C SER A 75 12.46 4.74 -12.14
N LYS A 76 11.93 4.34 -13.31
CA LYS A 76 10.78 3.44 -13.43
C LYS A 76 11.19 1.98 -13.49
N LEU A 77 12.47 1.64 -13.42
CA LEU A 77 12.90 0.25 -13.37
C LEU A 77 12.36 -0.42 -12.09
N TYR A 78 11.78 -1.60 -12.23
CA TYR A 78 11.18 -2.34 -11.13
C TYR A 78 12.15 -2.50 -9.96
N SER A 79 11.73 -2.08 -8.77
CA SER A 79 12.51 -2.18 -7.52
C SER A 79 13.90 -1.50 -7.58
N VAL A 80 14.01 -0.43 -8.38
CA VAL A 80 15.24 0.38 -8.42
C VAL A 80 15.39 1.17 -7.12
N GLY A 81 14.38 1.97 -6.78
CA GLY A 81 14.42 2.90 -5.64
C GLY A 81 15.48 4.00 -5.77
N PRO A 82 15.40 5.08 -4.97
CA PRO A 82 16.20 6.28 -5.22
C PRO A 82 17.71 6.06 -5.15
N LYS A 83 18.18 5.22 -4.20
CA LYS A 83 19.61 4.92 -4.04
C LYS A 83 20.22 4.18 -5.23
N LYS A 84 19.50 3.26 -5.88
CA LYS A 84 20.05 2.59 -7.08
C LYS A 84 19.91 3.49 -8.31
N THR A 85 18.86 4.31 -8.39
CA THR A 85 18.73 5.32 -9.44
C THR A 85 19.94 6.27 -9.46
N ASP A 86 20.37 6.75 -8.30
CA ASP A 86 21.58 7.58 -8.20
C ASP A 86 22.84 6.85 -8.72
N LYS A 87 22.99 5.56 -8.39
CA LYS A 87 24.10 4.74 -8.90
C LYS A 87 24.08 4.60 -10.42
N TYR A 88 22.89 4.52 -11.03
CA TYR A 88 22.75 4.52 -12.48
C TYR A 88 23.14 5.89 -13.06
N PHE A 89 22.71 6.99 -12.44
CA PHE A 89 23.09 8.33 -12.87
C PHE A 89 24.61 8.57 -12.83
N THR A 90 25.31 8.12 -11.78
CA THR A 90 26.79 8.20 -11.74
C THR A 90 27.47 7.46 -12.89
N ARG A 91 26.81 6.46 -13.47
CA ARG A 91 27.28 5.68 -14.64
C ARG A 91 26.78 6.25 -15.98
N GLY A 92 26.05 7.37 -15.98
CA GLY A 92 25.43 7.94 -17.18
C GLY A 92 24.22 7.15 -17.71
N ILE A 93 23.69 6.21 -16.91
CA ILE A 93 22.53 5.39 -17.28
C ILE A 93 21.27 6.15 -16.86
N THR A 94 20.50 6.60 -17.85
CA THR A 94 19.26 7.37 -17.68
C THR A 94 18.04 6.63 -18.22
N ARG A 95 18.25 5.62 -19.07
CA ARG A 95 17.19 4.78 -19.65
C ARG A 95 17.33 3.31 -19.24
N ILE A 96 16.19 2.62 -19.13
CA ILE A 96 16.09 1.19 -18.85
C ILE A 96 16.85 0.37 -19.91
N SER A 97 16.81 0.80 -21.17
CA SER A 97 17.51 0.14 -22.29
C SER A 97 19.04 0.21 -22.20
N GLN A 98 19.59 1.13 -21.39
CA GLN A 98 21.04 1.30 -21.19
C GLN A 98 21.58 0.38 -20.08
N VAL A 99 20.71 -0.32 -19.35
CA VAL A 99 21.15 -1.25 -18.29
C VAL A 99 21.90 -2.42 -18.94
N PRO A 100 23.16 -2.68 -18.55
CA PRO A 100 23.94 -3.77 -19.13
C PRO A 100 23.30 -5.14 -18.90
N SER A 101 23.35 -6.01 -19.91
CA SER A 101 22.84 -7.39 -19.81
C SER A 101 23.55 -8.25 -18.78
N THR A 102 24.78 -7.89 -18.40
CA THR A 102 25.57 -8.54 -17.34
C THR A 102 25.13 -8.17 -15.93
N GLU A 103 24.28 -7.16 -15.78
CA GLU A 103 23.84 -6.68 -14.48
C GLU A 103 22.81 -7.63 -13.85
N LYS A 104 23.03 -8.01 -12.59
CA LYS A 104 22.10 -8.85 -11.84
C LYS A 104 20.89 -8.03 -11.41
N ILE A 105 19.81 -8.15 -12.18
CA ILE A 105 18.52 -7.50 -11.89
C ILE A 105 17.44 -8.55 -11.63
N HIS A 106 16.31 -8.12 -11.07
CA HIS A 106 15.16 -9.01 -10.83
C HIS A 106 14.60 -9.53 -12.15
N GLN A 107 14.09 -10.77 -12.17
CA GLN A 107 13.42 -11.33 -13.36
C GLN A 107 12.24 -10.47 -13.84
N VAL A 108 11.52 -9.84 -12.92
CA VAL A 108 10.45 -8.86 -13.23
C VAL A 108 11.00 -7.65 -13.99
N ALA A 109 12.19 -7.17 -13.62
CA ALA A 109 12.85 -6.06 -14.28
C ALA A 109 13.36 -6.47 -15.68
N GLN A 110 13.82 -7.72 -15.86
CA GLN A 110 14.16 -8.25 -17.19
C GLN A 110 12.94 -8.28 -18.11
N ARG A 111 11.81 -8.79 -17.60
CA ARG A 111 10.53 -8.74 -18.32
C ARG A 111 10.10 -7.33 -18.66
N GLN A 112 10.22 -6.39 -17.72
CA GLN A 112 9.97 -4.98 -17.98
C GLN A 112 10.82 -4.45 -19.13
N MET A 113 12.12 -4.74 -19.14
CA MET A 113 13.02 -4.31 -20.21
C MET A 113 12.55 -4.82 -21.57
N THR A 114 12.19 -6.11 -21.65
CA THR A 114 11.64 -6.73 -22.86
C THR A 114 10.33 -6.06 -23.28
N ALA A 115 9.37 -5.93 -22.36
CA ALA A 115 8.06 -5.31 -22.62
C ALA A 115 8.21 -3.88 -23.14
N VAL A 116 9.03 -3.05 -22.48
CA VAL A 116 9.23 -1.64 -22.86
C VAL A 116 9.94 -1.52 -24.22
N ARG A 117 10.88 -2.41 -24.51
CA ARG A 117 11.63 -2.46 -25.78
C ARG A 117 10.74 -2.88 -26.95
N GLU A 118 9.92 -3.91 -26.75
CA GLU A 118 9.06 -4.49 -27.78
C GLU A 118 7.70 -3.79 -27.88
N ASP A 119 7.38 -2.96 -26.89
CA ASP A 119 6.10 -2.28 -26.72
C ASP A 119 4.90 -3.24 -26.70
N GLN A 120 5.07 -4.37 -26.03
CA GLN A 120 4.08 -5.44 -25.99
C GLN A 120 3.93 -6.02 -24.59
N LEU A 121 2.74 -6.55 -24.31
CA LEU A 121 2.48 -7.37 -23.15
C LEU A 121 3.34 -8.63 -23.22
N ILE A 122 4.14 -8.85 -22.19
CA ILE A 122 4.92 -10.08 -22.02
C ILE A 122 4.12 -11.03 -21.14
N VAL A 123 3.89 -12.24 -21.65
CA VAL A 123 3.28 -13.36 -20.93
C VAL A 123 4.27 -14.51 -20.90
N GLU A 124 4.69 -14.90 -19.71
CA GLU A 124 5.62 -16.02 -19.53
C GLU A 124 4.89 -17.36 -19.71
N PRO A 125 5.59 -18.37 -20.26
CA PRO A 125 5.09 -19.73 -20.26
C PRO A 125 4.69 -20.19 -18.86
N GLY A 126 3.59 -20.92 -18.76
CA GLY A 126 3.07 -21.44 -17.50
C GLY A 126 1.99 -20.60 -16.84
N LEU A 127 1.69 -19.38 -17.33
CA LEU A 127 0.57 -18.58 -16.81
C LEU A 127 -0.74 -19.37 -16.80
N ALA A 128 -1.07 -20.08 -17.89
CA ALA A 128 -2.29 -20.88 -17.97
C ALA A 128 -2.37 -21.94 -16.86
N LYS A 129 -1.23 -22.60 -16.54
CA LYS A 129 -1.15 -23.58 -15.45
C LYS A 129 -1.27 -22.90 -14.09
N GLU A 130 -0.62 -21.75 -13.90
CA GLU A 130 -0.74 -20.96 -12.68
C GLU A 130 -2.20 -20.57 -12.45
N LEU A 131 -2.91 -20.11 -13.48
CA LEU A 131 -4.30 -19.66 -13.38
C LEU A 131 -5.28 -20.76 -12.95
N LEU A 132 -4.95 -22.05 -13.15
CA LEU A 132 -5.77 -23.16 -12.64
C LEU A 132 -5.94 -23.11 -11.12
N ARG A 133 -5.05 -22.45 -10.38
CA ARG A 133 -5.20 -22.26 -8.94
C ARG A 133 -6.36 -21.33 -8.56
N PHE A 134 -6.87 -20.54 -9.50
CA PHE A 134 -8.04 -19.66 -9.32
C PHE A 134 -9.32 -20.30 -9.90
N SER A 135 -9.39 -21.64 -9.91
CA SER A 135 -10.62 -22.38 -10.24
C SER A 135 -11.50 -22.57 -9.01
N GLY A 136 -12.79 -22.82 -9.26
CA GLY A 136 -13.83 -22.95 -8.23
C GLY A 136 -14.63 -21.67 -8.08
N THR A 137 -15.43 -21.62 -7.02
CA THR A 137 -16.17 -20.43 -6.61
C THR A 137 -15.21 -19.45 -5.94
N LEU A 138 -14.93 -18.32 -6.58
CA LEU A 138 -14.03 -17.31 -6.06
C LEU A 138 -14.79 -16.23 -5.28
N GLY A 139 -14.30 -15.96 -4.08
CA GLY A 139 -14.58 -14.76 -3.32
C GLY A 139 -13.49 -13.70 -3.52
N PHE A 140 -13.82 -12.42 -3.39
CA PHE A 140 -12.90 -11.30 -3.48
C PHE A 140 -13.13 -10.43 -2.25
N LEU A 141 -12.12 -10.29 -1.41
CA LEU A 141 -12.22 -9.65 -0.11
C LEU A 141 -11.34 -8.42 -0.06
N ASP A 142 -11.89 -7.35 0.51
CA ASP A 142 -11.20 -6.10 0.80
C ASP A 142 -11.60 -5.62 2.20
N PHE A 143 -10.66 -5.04 2.94
CA PHE A 143 -10.89 -4.55 4.30
C PHE A 143 -10.52 -3.08 4.41
N GLU A 144 -11.29 -2.34 5.20
CA GLU A 144 -10.87 -1.04 5.71
C GLU A 144 -10.56 -1.15 7.22
N THR A 145 -9.46 -0.51 7.60
CA THR A 145 -9.03 -0.42 9.00
C THR A 145 -8.95 1.03 9.45
N ILE A 146 -9.08 1.23 10.76
CA ILE A 146 -8.74 2.50 11.40
C ILE A 146 -7.53 2.29 12.30
N GLN A 147 -6.77 3.37 12.49
CA GLN A 147 -5.63 3.41 13.40
C GLN A 147 -5.73 4.67 14.26
N ARG A 148 -5.49 4.53 15.56
CA ARG A 148 -5.60 5.63 16.52
C ARG A 148 -4.35 5.73 17.37
N ALA A 149 -3.91 6.95 17.63
CA ALA A 149 -2.82 7.20 18.58
C ALA A 149 -3.19 6.75 20.01
N ILE A 150 -4.46 6.99 20.39
CA ILE A 150 -5.06 6.49 21.63
C ILE A 150 -6.01 5.34 21.24
N PRO A 151 -5.64 4.07 21.48
CA PRO A 151 -6.46 2.93 21.10
C PRO A 151 -7.75 2.86 21.93
N VAL A 152 -8.89 2.66 21.27
CA VAL A 152 -10.22 2.66 21.91
C VAL A 152 -10.71 1.28 22.33
N TRP A 153 -10.20 0.21 21.70
CA TRP A 153 -10.60 -1.16 21.99
C TRP A 153 -9.45 -1.98 22.59
N SER A 154 -9.82 -2.92 23.47
CA SER A 154 -8.87 -3.77 24.20
C SER A 154 -7.97 -4.58 23.25
N GLY A 155 -6.70 -4.77 23.62
CA GLY A 155 -5.70 -5.49 22.84
C GLY A 155 -5.04 -4.68 21.71
N LEU A 156 -5.45 -3.43 21.48
CA LEU A 156 -4.85 -2.57 20.46
C LEU A 156 -3.66 -1.75 21.01
N ARG A 157 -2.62 -1.62 20.19
CA ARG A 157 -1.48 -0.72 20.43
C ARG A 157 -1.71 0.63 19.75
N PRO A 158 -0.99 1.71 20.14
CA PRO A 158 -1.02 2.98 19.42
C PRO A 158 -0.68 2.74 17.94
N TRP A 159 -1.53 3.27 17.05
CA TRP A 159 -1.48 3.05 15.60
C TRP A 159 -1.65 1.58 15.15
N GLY A 160 -2.09 0.70 16.06
CA GLY A 160 -2.52 -0.65 15.71
C GLY A 160 -3.77 -0.59 14.83
N PRO A 161 -3.79 -1.30 13.68
CA PRO A 161 -4.98 -1.35 12.85
C PRO A 161 -6.09 -2.12 13.53
N ALA A 162 -7.30 -1.61 13.41
CA ALA A 162 -8.52 -2.32 13.76
C ALA A 162 -9.43 -2.37 12.53
N THR A 163 -9.79 -3.58 12.10
CA THR A 163 -10.71 -3.78 10.99
C THR A 163 -12.11 -3.32 11.39
N VAL A 164 -12.68 -2.45 10.57
CA VAL A 164 -13.98 -1.80 10.82
C VAL A 164 -14.97 -2.00 9.68
N GLN A 165 -14.49 -2.41 8.51
CA GLN A 165 -15.32 -2.67 7.34
C GLN A 165 -14.72 -3.82 6.54
N PHE A 166 -15.58 -4.56 5.85
CA PHE A 166 -15.15 -5.35 4.70
C PHE A 166 -16.13 -5.20 3.52
N SER A 167 -15.59 -5.38 2.32
CA SER A 167 -16.35 -5.61 1.10
C SER A 167 -16.02 -7.00 0.58
N TYR A 168 -17.05 -7.78 0.27
CA TYR A 168 -16.91 -9.13 -0.24
C TYR A 168 -17.75 -9.31 -1.50
N HIS A 169 -17.10 -9.71 -2.59
CA HIS A 169 -17.79 -10.13 -3.81
C HIS A 169 -17.63 -11.64 -4.02
N GLU A 170 -18.68 -12.33 -4.44
CA GLU A 170 -18.62 -13.76 -4.71
C GLU A 170 -19.11 -14.07 -6.12
N GLN A 171 -18.27 -14.77 -6.87
CA GLN A 171 -18.59 -15.23 -8.20
C GLN A 171 -19.77 -16.21 -8.18
N GLN A 172 -20.77 -15.95 -9.04
CA GLN A 172 -21.94 -16.80 -9.22
C GLN A 172 -21.75 -17.72 -10.44
N THR A 173 -22.57 -18.78 -10.52
CA THR A 173 -22.51 -19.77 -11.61
C THR A 173 -22.87 -19.20 -12.99
N ASP A 174 -23.63 -18.10 -13.03
CA ASP A 174 -24.00 -17.39 -14.26
C ASP A 174 -22.95 -16.34 -14.70
N GLY A 175 -21.84 -16.23 -13.96
CA GLY A 175 -20.76 -15.27 -14.22
C GLY A 175 -21.00 -13.88 -13.62
N SER A 176 -22.11 -13.66 -12.93
CA SER A 176 -22.34 -12.45 -12.13
C SER A 176 -21.59 -12.49 -10.79
N TYR A 177 -21.65 -11.39 -10.05
CA TYR A 177 -21.10 -11.30 -8.69
C TYR A 177 -22.19 -10.89 -7.72
N SER A 178 -22.30 -11.59 -6.59
CA SER A 178 -23.03 -11.08 -5.43
C SER A 178 -22.10 -10.22 -4.59
N HIS A 179 -22.67 -9.33 -3.78
CA HIS A 179 -21.92 -8.42 -2.91
C HIS A 179 -22.48 -8.46 -1.49
N VAL A 180 -21.57 -8.54 -0.51
CA VAL A 180 -21.84 -8.35 0.91
C VAL A 180 -20.88 -7.31 1.44
N GLY A 181 -21.42 -6.18 1.90
CA GLY A 181 -20.67 -5.16 2.63
C GLY A 181 -21.04 -5.19 4.11
N TRP A 182 -20.06 -4.95 4.97
CA TRP A 182 -20.27 -4.75 6.40
C TRP A 182 -19.46 -3.57 6.87
N LEU A 183 -20.07 -2.65 7.61
CA LEU A 183 -19.43 -1.50 8.22
C LEU A 183 -19.80 -1.48 9.71
N ALA A 184 -18.83 -1.17 10.56
CA ALA A 184 -19.06 -0.99 11.98
C ALA A 184 -20.08 0.14 12.24
N GLU A 185 -20.85 0.00 13.31
CA GLU A 185 -21.79 1.01 13.76
C GLU A 185 -21.62 1.25 15.26
N GLY A 186 -21.50 2.51 15.66
CA GLY A 186 -21.29 2.91 17.06
C GLY A 186 -19.86 2.73 17.57
N GLU A 187 -19.70 2.91 18.89
CA GLU A 187 -18.40 2.97 19.57
C GLU A 187 -17.92 1.61 20.11
N GLU A 188 -18.79 0.61 20.12
CA GLU A 188 -18.49 -0.75 20.56
C GLU A 188 -17.40 -1.40 19.70
N ASP A 189 -16.66 -2.35 20.28
CA ASP A 189 -15.63 -3.08 19.53
C ASP A 189 -16.27 -3.85 18.36
N PRO A 190 -15.96 -3.49 17.10
CA PRO A 190 -16.62 -4.08 15.94
C PRO A 190 -16.08 -5.48 15.61
N ARG A 191 -14.89 -5.84 16.11
CA ARG A 191 -14.16 -7.04 15.69
C ARG A 191 -14.96 -8.34 15.88
N PRO A 192 -15.68 -8.57 17.00
CA PRO A 192 -16.52 -9.76 17.17
C PRO A 192 -17.69 -9.86 16.16
N ALA A 193 -18.39 -8.75 15.93
CA ALA A 193 -19.53 -8.71 15.01
C ALA A 193 -19.06 -8.82 13.56
N LEU A 194 -17.99 -8.10 13.21
CA LEU A 194 -17.33 -8.15 11.90
C LEU A 194 -16.84 -9.56 11.59
N ALA A 195 -16.09 -10.20 12.49
CA ALA A 195 -15.58 -11.56 12.27
C ALA A 195 -16.72 -12.56 12.02
N SER A 196 -17.81 -12.46 12.78
CA SER A 196 -18.99 -13.30 12.59
C SER A 196 -19.66 -13.07 11.23
N ALA A 197 -19.76 -11.81 10.78
CA ALA A 197 -20.31 -11.47 9.47
C ALA A 197 -19.41 -11.94 8.32
N LEU A 198 -18.09 -11.78 8.46
CA LEU A 198 -17.09 -12.20 7.49
C LEU A 198 -17.12 -13.72 7.26
N ILE A 199 -17.15 -14.51 8.33
CA ILE A 199 -17.21 -15.98 8.24
C ILE A 199 -18.47 -16.41 7.45
N ARG A 200 -19.63 -15.81 7.76
CA ARG A 200 -20.87 -16.09 7.03
C ARG A 200 -20.81 -15.67 5.56
N ALA A 201 -20.27 -14.49 5.28
CA ALA A 201 -20.16 -13.98 3.91
C ALA A 201 -19.29 -14.89 3.04
N THR A 202 -18.20 -15.41 3.60
CA THR A 202 -17.18 -16.19 2.88
C THR A 202 -17.41 -17.71 2.93
N GLU A 203 -18.52 -18.18 3.47
CA GLU A 203 -18.77 -19.62 3.73
C GLU A 203 -18.76 -20.45 2.44
N ARG A 204 -19.21 -19.88 1.32
CA ARG A 204 -19.46 -20.62 0.07
C ARG A 204 -18.30 -20.63 -0.91
N ALA A 205 -17.37 -19.68 -0.81
CA ALA A 205 -16.23 -19.64 -1.71
C ALA A 205 -15.26 -20.80 -1.47
N ASP A 206 -14.81 -21.44 -2.55
CA ASP A 206 -13.73 -22.41 -2.48
C ASP A 206 -12.41 -21.71 -2.12
N LYS A 207 -12.23 -20.47 -2.62
CA LYS A 207 -11.04 -19.64 -2.41
C LYS A 207 -11.41 -18.18 -2.31
N VAL A 208 -10.69 -17.44 -1.47
CA VAL A 208 -10.88 -16.01 -1.30
C VAL A 208 -9.63 -15.28 -1.79
N LEU A 209 -9.78 -14.51 -2.86
CA LEU A 209 -8.71 -13.81 -3.54
C LEU A 209 -8.36 -12.52 -2.80
N MET A 210 -7.07 -12.29 -2.66
CA MET A 210 -6.47 -11.04 -2.18
C MET A 210 -5.35 -10.57 -3.12
N TYR A 211 -4.91 -9.32 -2.96
CA TYR A 211 -3.80 -8.76 -3.72
C TYR A 211 -2.72 -8.24 -2.76
N LYS A 212 -1.71 -9.09 -2.49
CA LYS A 212 -0.74 -8.97 -1.38
C LYS A 212 -1.39 -9.34 -0.02
N PRO A 213 -0.62 -9.49 1.07
CA PRO A 213 -1.09 -10.19 2.28
C PRO A 213 -1.77 -9.27 3.31
N TYR A 214 -2.38 -8.16 2.89
CA TYR A 214 -3.00 -7.21 3.83
C TYR A 214 -4.24 -7.81 4.49
N GLU A 215 -5.08 -8.48 3.71
CA GLU A 215 -6.29 -9.15 4.16
C GLU A 215 -5.96 -10.32 5.10
N GLU A 216 -4.89 -11.08 4.78
CA GLU A 216 -4.36 -12.13 5.65
C GLU A 216 -3.94 -11.58 7.01
N ARG A 217 -3.31 -10.40 7.04
CA ARG A 217 -2.96 -9.72 8.29
C ARG A 217 -4.20 -9.32 9.09
N CYS A 218 -5.20 -8.74 8.43
CA CYS A 218 -6.46 -8.36 9.10
C CYS A 218 -7.14 -9.59 9.73
N ILE A 219 -7.19 -10.72 9.03
CA ILE A 219 -7.74 -11.96 9.56
C ILE A 219 -6.95 -12.47 10.78
N LYS A 220 -5.61 -12.39 10.75
CA LYS A 220 -4.78 -12.71 11.93
C LYS A 220 -5.04 -11.78 13.11
N ASP A 221 -5.25 -10.50 12.85
CA ASP A 221 -5.59 -9.53 13.91
C ASP A 221 -6.97 -9.85 14.50
N LEU A 222 -7.96 -10.26 13.68
CA LEU A 222 -9.26 -10.75 14.12
C LEU A 222 -9.17 -12.05 14.94
N GLN A 223 -8.28 -12.98 14.57
CA GLN A 223 -8.05 -14.21 15.33
C GLN A 223 -7.61 -13.93 16.78
N HIS A 224 -6.71 -12.95 16.97
CA HIS A 224 -6.29 -12.53 18.30
C HIS A 224 -7.37 -11.75 19.05
N ALA A 225 -8.12 -10.90 18.35
CA ALA A 225 -9.19 -10.10 18.97
C ALA A 225 -10.41 -10.95 19.37
N VAL A 226 -10.69 -12.04 18.65
CA VAL A 226 -11.87 -12.89 18.85
C VAL A 226 -11.47 -14.37 18.92
N PRO A 227 -10.77 -14.81 19.98
CA PRO A 227 -10.24 -16.18 20.07
C PRO A 227 -11.30 -17.29 19.95
N LYS A 228 -12.56 -16.98 20.26
CA LYS A 228 -13.70 -17.91 20.12
C LYS A 228 -13.99 -18.31 18.67
N LEU A 229 -13.58 -17.50 17.69
CA LEU A 229 -13.77 -17.74 16.25
C LEU A 229 -12.46 -18.13 15.55
N TRP A 230 -11.44 -18.55 16.32
CA TRP A 230 -10.12 -18.84 15.79
C TRP A 230 -10.15 -19.90 14.69
N ALA A 231 -10.90 -20.99 14.91
CA ALA A 231 -10.92 -22.13 13.99
C ALA A 231 -11.54 -21.75 12.63
N GLU A 232 -12.62 -20.98 12.65
CA GLU A 232 -13.32 -20.49 11.47
C GLU A 232 -12.50 -19.46 10.70
N LEU A 233 -11.82 -18.55 11.42
CA LEU A 233 -10.91 -17.59 10.80
C LEU A 233 -9.64 -18.26 10.25
N GLU A 234 -9.16 -19.33 10.90
CA GLU A 234 -8.04 -20.14 10.41
C GLU A 234 -8.40 -20.89 9.12
N ASP A 235 -9.62 -21.43 9.03
CA ASP A 235 -10.16 -22.01 7.80
C ASP A 235 -10.21 -20.98 6.66
N LEU A 236 -10.81 -19.80 6.91
CA LEU A 236 -10.84 -18.72 5.93
C LEU A 236 -9.43 -18.33 5.48
N LYS A 237 -8.48 -18.18 6.42
CA LYS A 237 -7.08 -17.89 6.11
C LYS A 237 -6.46 -18.94 5.19
N ASN A 238 -6.76 -20.22 5.41
CA ASN A 238 -6.23 -21.31 4.60
C ASN A 238 -6.85 -21.37 3.20
N ARG A 239 -8.03 -20.77 3.00
CA ARG A 239 -8.66 -20.57 1.67
C ARG A 239 -8.20 -19.31 0.95
N LEU A 240 -7.39 -18.45 1.57
CA LEU A 240 -6.86 -17.24 0.93
C LEU A 240 -5.92 -17.57 -0.23
N ILE A 241 -5.99 -16.78 -1.30
CA ILE A 241 -5.11 -16.90 -2.45
C ILE A 241 -4.66 -15.53 -2.96
N ASP A 242 -3.34 -15.35 -3.10
CA ASP A 242 -2.75 -14.09 -3.54
C ASP A 242 -2.54 -14.07 -5.06
N LEU A 243 -3.11 -13.07 -5.74
CA LEU A 243 -2.92 -12.84 -7.17
C LEU A 243 -1.59 -12.16 -7.51
N TYR A 244 -1.00 -11.40 -6.58
CA TYR A 244 0.21 -10.62 -6.83
C TYR A 244 1.40 -11.47 -7.33
N PRO A 245 1.72 -12.65 -6.77
CA PRO A 245 2.77 -13.53 -7.29
C PRO A 245 2.54 -13.95 -8.74
N THR A 246 1.30 -14.23 -9.14
CA THR A 246 0.95 -14.61 -10.51
C THR A 246 1.28 -13.47 -11.48
N ILE A 247 0.80 -12.26 -11.20
CA ILE A 247 1.12 -11.07 -12.01
C ILE A 247 2.63 -10.84 -12.01
N LYS A 248 3.24 -10.84 -10.83
CA LYS A 248 4.67 -10.59 -10.65
C LYS A 248 5.52 -11.55 -11.44
N ASN A 249 5.19 -12.84 -11.50
CA ASN A 249 6.05 -13.86 -12.09
C ASN A 249 5.79 -14.06 -13.58
N TYR A 250 4.56 -13.84 -14.05
CA TYR A 250 4.17 -14.26 -15.39
C TYR A 250 3.79 -13.13 -16.35
N ILE A 251 3.52 -11.91 -15.87
CA ILE A 251 2.96 -10.86 -16.73
C ILE A 251 3.77 -9.57 -16.57
N TYR A 252 3.99 -8.87 -17.68
CA TYR A 252 4.42 -7.47 -17.62
C TYR A 252 3.89 -6.68 -18.82
N HIS A 253 3.15 -5.60 -18.55
CA HIS A 253 2.72 -4.66 -19.58
C HIS A 253 3.64 -3.41 -19.60
N PRO A 254 3.98 -2.84 -20.77
CA PRO A 254 4.85 -1.65 -20.86
C PRO A 254 4.39 -0.48 -19.99
N ASN A 255 3.07 -0.32 -19.86
CA ASN A 255 2.43 0.74 -19.07
C ASN A 255 2.33 0.46 -17.55
N PHE A 256 2.86 -0.65 -17.03
CA PHE A 256 2.96 -0.86 -15.57
C PHE A 256 3.90 0.16 -14.90
N GLY A 257 4.84 0.73 -15.64
CA GLY A 257 5.69 1.83 -15.16
C GLY A 257 6.52 1.48 -13.92
N GLY A 258 7.00 0.24 -13.82
CA GLY A 258 7.81 -0.22 -12.69
C GLY A 258 7.02 -0.67 -11.45
N SER A 259 5.70 -0.51 -11.45
CA SER A 259 4.83 -0.82 -10.31
C SER A 259 3.87 -1.94 -10.63
N LEU A 260 3.76 -2.89 -9.70
CA LEU A 260 2.81 -3.99 -9.73
C LEU A 260 1.78 -3.81 -8.61
N SER A 261 1.32 -2.57 -8.38
CA SER A 261 0.14 -2.31 -7.56
C SER A 261 -1.11 -2.58 -8.38
N LEU A 262 -2.21 -2.97 -7.74
CA LEU A 262 -3.47 -3.28 -8.43
C LEU A 262 -3.91 -2.11 -9.33
N LYS A 263 -3.84 -0.87 -8.82
CA LYS A 263 -4.10 0.37 -9.57
C LYS A 263 -3.28 0.51 -10.85
N LYS A 264 -2.01 0.10 -10.83
CA LYS A 264 -1.09 0.21 -11.98
C LYS A 264 -1.23 -0.93 -12.98
N VAL A 265 -1.70 -2.10 -12.56
CA VAL A 265 -1.88 -3.25 -13.44
C VAL A 265 -3.29 -3.37 -14.03
N LEU A 266 -4.31 -2.80 -13.37
CA LEU A 266 -5.70 -2.90 -13.82
C LEU A 266 -5.89 -2.27 -15.20
N GLN A 267 -5.67 -0.96 -15.33
CA GLN A 267 -5.98 -0.22 -16.55
C GLN A 267 -5.27 -0.78 -17.79
N PRO A 268 -3.97 -1.17 -17.75
CA PRO A 268 -3.34 -1.74 -18.93
C PRO A 268 -3.81 -3.15 -19.30
N LEU A 269 -4.35 -3.93 -18.36
CA LEU A 269 -4.85 -5.28 -18.61
C LEU A 269 -6.34 -5.33 -18.93
N VAL A 270 -7.12 -4.42 -18.35
CA VAL A 270 -8.57 -4.32 -18.51
C VAL A 270 -8.91 -2.83 -18.75
N PRO A 271 -8.72 -2.32 -19.98
CA PRO A 271 -8.87 -0.89 -20.29
C PRO A 271 -10.27 -0.33 -20.04
N GLU A 272 -11.27 -1.20 -19.99
CA GLU A 272 -12.68 -0.87 -19.75
C GLU A 272 -12.98 -0.53 -18.28
N LEU A 273 -12.09 -0.89 -17.36
CA LEU A 273 -12.23 -0.60 -15.93
C LEU A 273 -11.30 0.54 -15.51
N SER A 274 -11.87 1.55 -14.86
CA SER A 274 -11.11 2.68 -14.33
C SER A 274 -11.47 2.93 -12.86
N TYR A 275 -10.50 3.41 -12.08
CA TYR A 275 -10.71 3.88 -10.71
C TYR A 275 -11.27 5.32 -10.66
N GLY A 276 -11.58 5.93 -11.81
CA GLY A 276 -11.98 7.34 -11.91
C GLY A 276 -13.33 7.66 -11.28
N ASP A 277 -14.18 6.66 -11.08
CA ASP A 277 -15.54 6.82 -10.58
C ASP A 277 -15.68 6.53 -9.06
N LEU A 278 -14.56 6.30 -8.35
CA LEU A 278 -14.60 6.11 -6.89
C LEU A 278 -14.59 7.47 -6.17
N GLU A 279 -15.65 7.76 -5.41
CA GLU A 279 -15.77 8.98 -4.59
C GLU A 279 -14.66 9.12 -3.54
N ILE A 280 -14.10 8.01 -3.06
CA ILE A 280 -12.94 7.99 -2.15
C ILE A 280 -11.86 7.08 -2.76
N ALA A 281 -10.88 7.69 -3.43
CA ALA A 281 -9.80 6.96 -4.09
C ALA A 281 -8.59 6.67 -3.17
N ASP A 282 -8.57 7.26 -1.97
CA ASP A 282 -7.48 7.16 -0.98
C ASP A 282 -7.96 6.47 0.30
N GLY A 283 -7.43 5.27 0.56
CA GLY A 283 -7.76 4.49 1.77
C GLY A 283 -7.38 5.20 3.06
N ALA A 284 -6.37 6.09 3.05
CA ALA A 284 -6.04 6.87 4.24
C ALA A 284 -7.14 7.89 4.60
N ALA A 285 -7.77 8.50 3.58
CA ALA A 285 -8.91 9.38 3.78
C ALA A 285 -10.14 8.58 4.26
N ALA A 286 -10.40 7.41 3.65
CA ALA A 286 -11.47 6.51 4.09
C ALA A 286 -11.34 6.12 5.56
N SER A 287 -10.12 5.72 6.00
CA SER A 287 -9.85 5.39 7.40
C SER A 287 -10.15 6.53 8.37
N VAL A 288 -9.85 7.77 8.00
CA VAL A 288 -10.12 8.95 8.86
C VAL A 288 -11.61 9.21 8.97
N GLU A 289 -12.33 9.21 7.84
CA GLU A 289 -13.78 9.42 7.80
C GLU A 289 -14.53 8.34 8.61
N ILE A 290 -14.15 7.07 8.43
CA ILE A 290 -14.75 5.97 9.22
C ILE A 290 -14.43 6.13 10.71
N ALA A 291 -13.21 6.52 11.07
CA ALA A 291 -12.85 6.73 12.46
C ALA A 291 -13.63 7.90 13.10
N GLN A 292 -13.95 8.95 12.33
CA GLN A 292 -14.80 10.06 12.79
C GLN A 292 -16.24 9.60 12.98
N PHE A 293 -16.81 8.90 11.99
CA PHE A 293 -18.17 8.36 12.05
C PHE A 293 -18.38 7.45 13.27
N LEU A 294 -17.41 6.57 13.56
CA LEU A 294 -17.53 5.59 14.65
C LEU A 294 -17.30 6.18 16.04
N LEU A 295 -16.36 7.12 16.17
CA LEU A 295 -15.78 7.51 17.48
C LEU A 295 -15.94 9.00 17.80
N ALA A 296 -16.57 9.77 16.92
CA ALA A 296 -16.90 11.18 17.13
C ALA A 296 -18.26 11.54 16.50
N PRO A 297 -19.37 10.85 16.86
CA PRO A 297 -20.69 11.11 16.27
C PRO A 297 -21.24 12.52 16.56
N GLU A 298 -20.72 13.21 17.57
CA GLU A 298 -21.03 14.63 17.85
C GLU A 298 -19.81 15.54 17.59
N GLY A 299 -19.72 16.03 16.35
CA GLY A 299 -19.20 17.37 16.03
C GLY A 299 -17.72 17.64 16.27
N ILE A 300 -16.90 17.41 15.23
CA ILE A 300 -15.92 18.42 14.82
C ILE A 300 -16.17 18.69 13.34
N MET A 301 -17.18 19.53 13.07
CA MET A 301 -17.13 20.34 11.85
C MET A 301 -16.08 21.45 12.07
N PRO A 302 -15.31 21.82 11.03
CA PRO A 302 -14.34 22.91 11.11
C PRO A 302 -14.95 24.25 11.51
#